data_AF-A0A7C6NDE6-F1
#
_entry.id   AF-A0A7C6NDE6-F1
#
_cell.length_a   1.000
_cell.length_b   1.000
_cell.length_c   1.000
_cell.angle_alpha   90.00
_cell.angle_beta   90.00
_cell.angle_gamma   90.00
#
_symmetry.space_group_name_H-M   'P 1'
#
loop_
_entity.id
_entity.type
_entity.pdbx_description
1 polymer ?
#
loop_
_entity_poly.entity_id
_entity_poly.type
_entity_poly.pdbx_seq_one_letter_code
_entity_poly.pdbx_strand_id
1 'polypeptide(L)'
;MSFSKWQERLRKRSPLRYFLKPKEDSRSSFGKRVDVLVGSFLIWLASFLVLSSLTNRPAASLALSLPLLVIEVLVLQRYRSLRERRFRLEQRLYHAGQKFLGEISKMDPQREFCPYLRDLLAKLPGFEEVRLKGEKDQKGGQGNQGIDLEGVYQGSRVAVRCVLQEGDKKVLPDDIRDFARALQQSEYRHGLFITTGEFDTGVFSVLKESARKGVQIKPVNKYRLMDLARRAGTGVFQEDGFAGGAKALTATGRRTAVLTALRDTAFGSRKRAKSYFLYGLLLFAGYLVLKSSTALSLIYLFFAVLNFGFSAYSLLFGSQLEEIDPLEGLGQKK
;
A
#
# COMPACT_ATOMS: atom_id res chain seq x y z
N MET A 1 20.65 13.52 -4.36
CA MET A 1 19.24 13.16 -4.67
C MET A 1 18.33 13.85 -3.65
N SER A 2 17.38 14.70 -4.05
CA SER A 2 16.54 15.41 -3.08
C SER A 2 15.48 14.50 -2.45
N PHE A 3 15.26 14.67 -1.15
CA PHE A 3 14.25 13.97 -0.36
C PHE A 3 12.83 14.10 -0.95
N SER A 4 12.54 15.26 -1.57
CA SER A 4 11.30 15.51 -2.29
C SER A 4 11.09 14.57 -3.49
N LYS A 5 12.13 14.31 -4.31
CA LYS A 5 12.06 13.37 -5.44
C LYS A 5 11.93 11.91 -4.99
N TRP A 6 12.35 11.58 -3.77
CA TRP A 6 12.20 10.26 -3.17
C TRP A 6 10.79 10.07 -2.60
N GLN A 7 10.27 11.05 -1.85
CA GLN A 7 8.87 11.07 -1.38
C GLN A 7 7.88 11.08 -2.53
N GLU A 8 8.16 11.81 -3.61
CA GLU A 8 7.33 11.84 -4.81
C GLU A 8 7.33 10.48 -5.53
N ARG A 9 8.48 9.78 -5.57
CA ARG A 9 8.56 8.39 -6.07
C ARG A 9 7.79 7.40 -5.20
N LEU A 10 7.82 7.56 -3.88
CA LEU A 10 7.06 6.73 -2.94
C LEU A 10 5.55 6.99 -3.03
N ARG A 11 5.12 8.25 -3.12
CA ARG A 11 3.73 8.64 -3.30
C ARG A 11 3.17 8.23 -4.66
N LYS A 12 3.97 8.30 -5.74
CA LYS A 12 3.61 7.71 -7.04
C LYS A 12 3.46 6.19 -6.92
N ARG A 13 4.35 5.50 -6.22
CA ARG A 13 4.31 4.02 -6.10
C ARG A 13 3.10 3.48 -5.34
N SER A 14 2.54 4.19 -4.36
CA SER A 14 1.51 3.65 -3.47
C SER A 14 0.24 3.15 -4.19
N PRO A 15 -0.50 3.99 -4.96
CA PRO A 15 -1.68 3.52 -5.68
C PRO A 15 -1.34 2.79 -6.99
N LEU A 16 -0.23 3.13 -7.65
CA LEU A 16 0.20 2.49 -8.90
C LEU A 16 0.55 1.00 -8.73
N ARG A 17 1.02 0.58 -7.55
CA ARG A 17 1.56 -0.77 -7.35
C ARG A 17 0.53 -1.88 -7.56
N TYR A 18 -0.74 -1.62 -7.27
CA TYR A 18 -1.80 -2.64 -7.36
C TYR A 18 -2.41 -2.78 -8.75
N PHE A 19 -2.17 -1.82 -9.65
CA PHE A 19 -2.77 -1.77 -10.98
C PHE A 19 -1.74 -1.92 -12.12
N LEU A 20 -0.47 -2.15 -11.78
CA LEU A 20 0.55 -2.55 -12.74
C LEU A 20 0.48 -4.06 -12.96
N LYS A 21 0.70 -4.51 -14.21
CA LYS A 21 0.72 -5.93 -14.54
C LYS A 21 1.71 -6.66 -13.61
N PRO A 22 1.25 -7.61 -12.79
CA PRO A 22 2.14 -8.36 -11.92
C PRO A 22 3.15 -9.12 -12.77
N LYS A 23 4.44 -9.03 -12.43
CA LYS A 23 5.47 -9.79 -13.14
C LYS A 23 5.21 -11.28 -12.90
N GLU A 24 4.88 -12.00 -13.95
CA GLU A 24 4.69 -13.44 -13.90
C GLU A 24 6.03 -14.11 -13.56
N ASP A 25 5.97 -15.03 -12.60
CA ASP A 25 7.10 -15.85 -12.22
C ASP A 25 7.07 -17.11 -13.08
N SER A 26 7.95 -17.15 -14.10
CA SER A 26 8.06 -18.23 -15.08
C SER A 26 8.62 -19.55 -14.51
N ARG A 27 9.01 -19.58 -13.23
CA ARG A 27 9.57 -20.78 -12.60
C ARG A 27 8.49 -21.84 -12.36
N SER A 28 8.84 -23.10 -12.58
CA SER A 28 7.98 -24.24 -12.25
C SER A 28 7.75 -24.36 -10.74
N SER A 29 6.65 -24.99 -10.33
CA SER A 29 6.35 -25.28 -8.92
C SER A 29 7.46 -26.09 -8.25
N PHE A 30 8.11 -26.99 -9.00
CA PHE A 30 9.27 -27.76 -8.55
C PHE A 30 10.50 -26.86 -8.36
N GLY A 31 10.84 -26.01 -9.33
CA GLY A 31 11.96 -25.07 -9.22
C GLY A 31 11.84 -24.15 -8.01
N LYS A 32 10.62 -23.68 -7.72
CA LYS A 32 10.36 -22.86 -6.52
C LYS A 32 10.58 -23.61 -5.20
N ARG A 33 10.42 -24.94 -5.16
CA ARG A 33 10.68 -25.77 -3.97
C ARG A 33 12.18 -26.03 -3.82
N VAL A 34 12.87 -26.33 -4.92
CA VAL A 34 14.33 -26.53 -4.93
C VAL A 34 15.06 -25.27 -4.48
N ASP A 35 14.65 -24.08 -4.96
CA ASP A 35 15.23 -22.80 -4.53
C ASP A 35 15.12 -22.58 -3.00
N VAL A 36 14.05 -23.09 -2.35
CA VAL A 36 13.94 -23.05 -0.87
C VAL A 36 14.93 -23.96 -0.23
N LEU A 37 14.94 -25.22 -0.67
CA LEU A 37 15.76 -26.24 -0.02
C LEU A 37 17.23 -25.86 -0.13
N VAL A 38 17.66 -25.45 -1.32
CA VAL A 38 19.04 -24.99 -1.55
C VAL A 38 19.31 -23.69 -0.80
N GLY A 39 18.42 -22.69 -0.89
CA GLY A 39 18.61 -21.41 -0.22
C GLY A 39 18.70 -21.57 1.30
N SER A 40 17.80 -22.35 1.90
CA SER A 40 17.79 -22.60 3.34
C SER A 40 18.92 -23.50 3.80
N PHE A 41 19.33 -24.48 2.98
CA PHE A 41 20.52 -25.26 3.26
C PHE A 41 21.77 -24.37 3.31
N LEU A 42 21.93 -23.43 2.37
CA LEU A 42 23.08 -22.52 2.33
C LEU A 42 23.09 -21.55 3.53
N ILE A 43 21.93 -20.99 3.90
CA ILE A 43 21.82 -20.09 5.06
C ILE A 43 22.10 -20.86 6.36
N TRP A 44 21.56 -22.06 6.50
CA TRP A 44 21.86 -22.92 7.64
C TRP A 44 23.32 -23.32 7.71
N LEU A 45 23.93 -23.70 6.58
CA LEU A 45 25.34 -24.06 6.51
C LEU A 45 26.23 -22.88 6.93
N ALA A 46 25.94 -21.68 6.43
CA ALA A 46 26.66 -20.48 6.85
C ALA A 46 26.50 -20.22 8.36
N SER A 47 25.28 -20.35 8.89
CA SER A 47 25.00 -20.19 10.33
C SER A 47 25.76 -21.21 11.17
N PHE A 48 25.80 -22.47 10.73
CA PHE A 48 26.57 -23.53 11.36
C PHE A 48 28.07 -23.24 11.35
N LEU A 49 28.64 -22.80 10.21
CA LEU A 49 30.06 -22.47 10.11
C LEU A 49 30.46 -21.33 11.04
N VAL A 50 29.63 -20.29 11.14
CA VAL A 50 29.84 -19.18 12.08
C VAL A 50 29.81 -19.68 13.53
N LEU A 51 28.82 -20.50 13.90
CA LEU A 51 28.73 -21.07 15.25
C LEU A 51 29.90 -22.02 15.56
N SER A 52 30.35 -22.79 14.57
CA SER A 52 31.51 -23.68 14.67
C SER A 52 32.80 -22.92 14.93
N SER A 53 33.01 -21.83 14.19
CA SER A 53 34.15 -20.93 14.41
C SER A 53 34.11 -20.26 15.79
N LEU A 54 32.92 -19.90 16.29
CA LEU A 54 32.77 -19.22 17.59
C LEU A 54 32.93 -20.16 18.79
N THR A 55 32.49 -21.41 18.67
CA THR A 55 32.44 -22.37 19.78
C THR A 55 33.60 -23.37 19.79
N ASN A 56 34.32 -23.52 18.66
CA ASN A 56 35.35 -24.55 18.45
C ASN A 56 34.87 -25.98 18.75
N ARG A 57 33.55 -26.21 18.72
CA ARG A 57 32.90 -27.48 19.10
C ARG A 57 31.82 -27.84 18.08
N PRO A 58 32.16 -28.59 17.01
CA PRO A 58 31.24 -28.80 15.89
C PRO A 58 29.93 -29.48 16.32
N ALA A 59 29.97 -30.40 17.28
CA ALA A 59 28.76 -31.05 17.81
C ALA A 59 27.81 -30.06 18.51
N ALA A 60 28.34 -29.11 19.30
CA ALA A 60 27.54 -28.10 19.95
C ALA A 60 26.98 -27.09 18.93
N SER A 61 27.78 -26.69 17.95
CA SER A 61 27.34 -25.78 16.88
C SER A 61 26.21 -26.38 16.04
N LEU A 62 26.25 -27.69 15.79
CA LEU A 62 25.19 -28.41 15.09
C LEU A 62 23.88 -28.41 15.91
N ALA A 63 23.98 -28.70 17.20
CA ALA A 63 22.82 -28.67 18.10
C ALA A 63 22.18 -27.26 18.18
N LEU A 64 23.00 -26.21 18.17
CA LEU A 64 22.54 -24.81 18.19
C LEU A 64 21.95 -24.36 16.84
N SER A 65 22.44 -24.87 15.71
CA SER A 65 21.99 -24.47 14.37
C SER A 65 20.69 -25.14 13.93
N LEU A 66 20.31 -26.28 14.51
CA LEU A 66 19.05 -26.97 14.20
C LEU A 66 17.79 -26.15 14.54
N PRO A 67 17.65 -25.57 15.75
CA PRO A 67 16.54 -24.65 16.05
C PRO A 67 16.50 -23.43 15.12
N LEU A 68 17.66 -22.91 14.71
CA LEU A 68 17.76 -21.81 13.75
C LEU A 68 17.19 -22.21 12.39
N LEU A 69 17.50 -23.42 11.90
CA LEU A 69 16.92 -23.95 10.66
C LEU A 69 15.39 -24.01 10.72
N VAL A 70 14.84 -24.46 11.85
CA VAL A 70 13.38 -24.50 12.05
C VAL A 70 12.78 -23.10 11.96
N ILE A 71 13.38 -22.12 12.64
CA ILE A 71 12.94 -20.71 12.59
C ILE A 71 13.04 -20.17 11.16
N GLU A 72 14.14 -20.45 10.46
CA GLU A 72 14.39 -19.99 9.10
C GLU A 72 13.33 -20.53 8.12
N VAL A 73 13.06 -21.83 8.17
CA VAL A 73 12.02 -22.47 7.35
C VAL A 73 10.65 -21.85 7.62
N LEU A 74 10.30 -21.61 8.89
CA LEU A 74 9.03 -20.95 9.27
C LEU A 74 8.95 -19.51 8.75
N VAL A 75 10.03 -18.74 8.84
CA VAL A 75 10.15 -17.38 8.28
C VAL A 75 9.90 -17.43 6.78
N LEU A 76 10.55 -18.34 6.07
CA LEU A 76 10.50 -18.42 4.62
C LEU A 76 9.11 -18.85 4.13
N GLN A 77 8.49 -19.82 4.80
CA GLN A 77 7.10 -20.23 4.54
C GLN A 77 6.12 -19.07 4.77
N ARG A 78 6.27 -18.33 5.87
CA ARG A 78 5.42 -17.16 6.15
C ARG A 78 5.60 -16.09 5.10
N TYR A 79 6.84 -15.74 4.78
CA TYR A 79 7.16 -14.77 3.72
C TYR A 79 6.50 -15.14 2.39
N ARG A 80 6.59 -16.42 1.99
CA ARG A 80 5.94 -16.91 0.77
C ARG A 80 4.43 -16.80 0.83
N SER A 81 3.81 -17.25 1.92
CA SER A 81 2.36 -17.16 2.07
C SER A 81 1.86 -15.70 1.98
N LEU A 82 2.62 -14.76 2.55
CA LEU A 82 2.30 -13.33 2.47
C LEU A 82 2.56 -12.77 1.08
N ARG A 83 3.66 -13.16 0.43
CA ARG A 83 3.99 -12.76 -0.93
C ARG A 83 2.96 -13.27 -1.94
N GLU A 84 2.52 -14.52 -1.80
CA GLU A 84 1.45 -15.10 -2.62
C GLU A 84 0.11 -14.42 -2.37
N ARG A 85 -0.26 -14.18 -1.11
CA ARG A 85 -1.49 -13.43 -0.78
C ARG A 85 -1.45 -12.03 -1.40
N ARG A 86 -0.33 -11.32 -1.28
CA ARG A 86 -0.11 -10.01 -1.91
C ARG A 86 -0.19 -10.11 -3.43
N PHE A 87 0.46 -11.10 -4.04
CA PHE A 87 0.44 -11.29 -5.48
C PHE A 87 -0.97 -11.61 -6.00
N ARG A 88 -1.72 -12.49 -5.31
CA ARG A 88 -3.13 -12.78 -5.63
C ARG A 88 -3.99 -11.54 -5.49
N LEU A 89 -3.76 -10.72 -4.45
CA LEU A 89 -4.45 -9.44 -4.27
C LEU A 89 -4.12 -8.45 -5.40
N GLU A 90 -2.85 -8.30 -5.74
CA GLU A 90 -2.38 -7.47 -6.86
C GLU A 90 -3.00 -7.93 -8.19
N GLN A 91 -3.02 -9.24 -8.48
CA GLN A 91 -3.68 -9.79 -9.66
C GLN A 91 -5.17 -9.48 -9.69
N ARG A 92 -5.88 -9.70 -8.57
CA ARG A 92 -7.32 -9.41 -8.50
C ARG A 92 -7.61 -7.93 -8.70
N LEU A 93 -6.86 -7.05 -8.05
CA LEU A 93 -6.99 -5.60 -8.22
C LEU A 93 -6.66 -5.15 -9.64
N TYR A 94 -5.65 -5.76 -10.26
CA TYR A 94 -5.32 -5.54 -11.66
C TYR A 94 -6.49 -5.91 -12.59
N HIS A 95 -7.07 -7.11 -12.43
CA HIS A 95 -8.21 -7.55 -13.24
C HIS A 95 -9.48 -6.73 -12.99
N ALA A 96 -9.81 -6.48 -11.72
CA ALA A 96 -10.93 -5.61 -11.35
C ALA A 96 -10.76 -4.21 -11.94
N GLY A 97 -9.54 -3.70 -11.89
CA GLY A 97 -9.14 -2.45 -12.49
C GLY A 97 -9.31 -2.41 -14.01
N GLN A 98 -8.85 -3.45 -14.72
CA GLN A 98 -9.02 -3.55 -16.17
C GLN A 98 -10.51 -3.62 -16.56
N LYS A 99 -11.31 -4.37 -15.81
CA LYS A 99 -12.77 -4.44 -16.02
C LYS A 99 -13.42 -3.08 -15.79
N PHE A 100 -13.07 -2.40 -14.69
CA PHE A 100 -13.55 -1.04 -14.38
C PHE A 100 -13.20 -0.02 -15.48
N LEU A 101 -11.95 -0.01 -15.97
CA LEU A 101 -11.56 0.88 -17.05
C LEU A 101 -12.27 0.54 -18.37
N GLY A 102 -12.48 -0.75 -18.65
CA GLY A 102 -13.23 -1.20 -19.83
C GLY A 102 -14.74 -0.91 -19.76
N GLU A 103 -15.31 -0.81 -18.57
CA GLU A 103 -16.69 -0.34 -18.36
C GLU A 103 -16.78 1.18 -18.56
N ILE A 104 -15.88 1.95 -17.94
CA ILE A 104 -15.87 3.41 -18.05
C ILE A 104 -15.55 3.90 -19.46
N SER A 105 -14.65 3.24 -20.18
CA SER A 105 -14.28 3.67 -21.54
C SER A 105 -15.42 3.55 -22.56
N LYS A 106 -16.48 2.81 -22.23
CA LYS A 106 -17.68 2.66 -23.06
C LYS A 106 -18.78 3.66 -22.71
N MET A 107 -18.63 4.39 -21.60
CA MET A 107 -19.65 5.31 -21.12
C MET A 107 -19.70 6.57 -21.96
N ASP A 108 -20.89 7.15 -22.10
CA ASP A 108 -21.01 8.50 -22.64
C ASP A 108 -20.42 9.54 -21.65
N PRO A 109 -19.54 10.46 -22.10
CA PRO A 109 -18.87 11.43 -21.22
C PRO A 109 -19.81 12.29 -20.38
N GLN A 110 -20.97 12.70 -20.91
CA GLN A 110 -21.87 13.66 -20.24
C GLN A 110 -23.05 12.96 -19.57
N ARG A 111 -23.64 11.96 -20.24
CA ARG A 111 -24.86 11.28 -19.79
C ARG A 111 -24.58 10.20 -18.75
N GLU A 112 -23.41 9.58 -18.79
CA GLU A 112 -23.13 8.39 -17.96
C GLU A 112 -21.91 8.61 -17.06
N PHE A 113 -20.81 9.13 -17.58
CA PHE A 113 -19.56 9.27 -16.82
C PHE A 113 -19.65 10.32 -15.70
N CYS A 114 -20.20 11.51 -15.98
CA CYS A 114 -20.39 12.55 -14.95
C CYS A 114 -21.34 12.11 -13.82
N PRO A 115 -22.55 11.56 -14.10
CA PRO A 115 -23.40 11.00 -13.06
C PRO A 115 -22.77 9.84 -12.28
N TYR A 116 -22.01 8.98 -12.96
CA TYR A 116 -21.27 7.90 -12.30
C TYR A 116 -20.24 8.43 -11.31
N LEU A 117 -19.46 9.45 -11.69
CA LEU A 117 -18.48 10.09 -10.81
C LEU A 117 -19.16 10.82 -9.65
N ARG A 118 -20.32 11.44 -9.85
CA ARG A 118 -21.13 12.00 -8.76
C ARG A 118 -21.43 10.93 -7.71
N ASP A 119 -21.96 9.79 -8.14
CA ASP A 119 -22.36 8.70 -7.24
C ASP A 119 -21.16 8.04 -6.55
N LEU A 120 -20.03 7.95 -7.25
CA LEU A 120 -18.78 7.44 -6.71
C LEU A 120 -18.24 8.38 -5.63
N LEU A 121 -18.19 9.69 -5.89
CA LEU A 121 -17.71 10.68 -4.92
C LEU A 121 -18.64 10.78 -3.71
N ALA A 122 -19.96 10.71 -3.91
CA ALA A 122 -20.94 10.72 -2.81
C ALA A 122 -20.81 9.51 -1.87
N LYS A 123 -20.29 8.39 -2.35
CA LYS A 123 -20.01 7.18 -1.53
C LYS A 123 -18.67 7.23 -0.80
N LEU A 124 -17.79 8.19 -1.10
CA LEU A 124 -16.49 8.28 -0.46
C LEU A 124 -16.58 8.87 0.95
N PRO A 125 -15.81 8.33 1.91
CA PRO A 125 -15.73 8.93 3.23
C PRO A 125 -15.10 10.33 3.14
N GLY A 126 -15.79 11.33 3.70
CA GLY A 126 -15.35 12.72 3.76
C GLY A 126 -16.06 13.66 2.77
N PHE A 127 -16.77 13.14 1.77
CA PHE A 127 -17.71 13.95 0.98
C PHE A 127 -19.05 14.05 1.71
N GLU A 128 -19.52 15.28 1.93
CA GLU A 128 -20.80 15.57 2.57
C GLU A 128 -21.91 15.70 1.53
N GLU A 129 -21.60 16.35 0.42
CA GLU A 129 -22.54 16.58 -0.67
C GLU A 129 -21.80 16.63 -2.02
N VAL A 130 -22.42 16.06 -3.07
CA VAL A 130 -21.94 16.12 -4.45
C VAL A 130 -23.13 16.32 -5.38
N ARG A 131 -23.12 17.38 -6.18
CA ARG A 131 -24.17 17.75 -7.14
C ARG A 131 -23.59 17.90 -8.53
N LEU A 132 -24.40 17.57 -9.54
CA LEU A 132 -24.11 17.89 -10.93
C LEU A 132 -24.33 19.37 -11.16
N LYS A 133 -23.43 20.02 -11.89
CA LYS A 133 -23.61 21.41 -12.30
C LYS A 133 -24.48 21.46 -13.55
N GLY A 134 -25.79 21.66 -13.37
CA GLY A 134 -26.67 22.21 -14.42
C GLY A 134 -27.99 21.48 -14.69
N GLU A 135 -29.08 22.14 -14.30
CA GLU A 135 -30.31 22.24 -15.11
C GLU A 135 -31.00 23.61 -14.90
N LYS A 136 -30.76 24.32 -13.78
CA LYS A 136 -31.44 25.59 -13.45
C LYS A 136 -30.72 26.90 -13.83
N ASP A 137 -29.42 26.88 -14.12
CA ASP A 137 -28.63 28.12 -14.34
C ASP A 137 -28.46 28.53 -15.82
N GLN A 138 -29.23 27.94 -16.75
CA GLN A 138 -29.22 28.38 -18.16
C GLN A 138 -30.02 29.67 -18.41
N LYS A 139 -30.63 30.26 -17.39
CA LYS A 139 -31.31 31.57 -17.49
C LYS A 139 -30.50 32.66 -16.78
N GLY A 140 -29.41 33.08 -17.42
CA GLY A 140 -28.73 34.35 -17.10
C GLY A 140 -27.25 34.19 -16.76
N GLY A 141 -26.39 34.50 -17.73
CA GLY A 141 -24.96 34.71 -17.52
C GLY A 141 -24.08 33.57 -18.03
N GLN A 142 -23.19 33.91 -18.96
CA GLN A 142 -22.06 33.13 -19.50
C GLN A 142 -21.80 31.78 -18.82
N GLY A 143 -22.08 30.69 -19.57
CA GLY A 143 -21.84 29.33 -19.14
C GLY A 143 -20.41 29.15 -18.62
N ASN A 144 -20.29 28.76 -17.35
CA ASN A 144 -19.04 28.38 -16.71
C ASN A 144 -18.48 27.11 -17.39
N GLN A 145 -17.79 27.29 -18.52
CA GLN A 145 -17.11 26.24 -19.28
C GLN A 145 -15.94 25.68 -18.45
N GLY A 146 -16.15 24.55 -17.77
CA GLY A 146 -15.04 23.84 -17.11
C GLY A 146 -15.31 23.24 -15.74
N ILE A 147 -16.52 23.30 -15.19
CA ILE A 147 -16.86 22.62 -13.93
C ILE A 147 -18.07 21.72 -14.17
N ASP A 148 -17.94 20.44 -13.88
CA ASP A 148 -18.97 19.43 -14.16
C ASP A 148 -19.72 19.01 -12.89
N LEU A 149 -19.01 18.91 -11.75
CA LEU A 149 -19.61 18.63 -10.44
C LEU A 149 -19.16 19.65 -9.40
N GLU A 150 -19.99 19.83 -8.38
CA GLU A 150 -19.70 20.64 -7.21
C GLU A 150 -19.96 19.81 -5.96
N GLY A 151 -19.13 19.94 -4.93
CA GLY A 151 -19.32 19.21 -3.69
C GLY A 151 -18.65 19.84 -2.50
N VAL A 152 -18.90 19.26 -1.33
CA VAL A 152 -18.28 19.64 -0.06
C VAL A 152 -17.50 18.44 0.45
N TYR A 153 -16.19 18.63 0.65
CA TYR A 153 -15.29 17.64 1.20
C TYR A 153 -14.67 18.16 2.49
N GLN A 154 -14.96 17.52 3.63
CA GLN A 154 -14.49 17.92 4.96
C GLN A 154 -14.69 19.43 5.24
N GLY A 155 -15.89 19.95 4.98
CA GLY A 155 -16.25 21.36 5.10
C GLY A 155 -15.72 22.32 4.02
N SER A 156 -14.88 21.86 3.08
CA SER A 156 -14.36 22.68 1.98
C SER A 156 -15.17 22.50 0.70
N ARG A 157 -15.54 23.60 0.04
CA ARG A 157 -16.15 23.58 -1.30
C ARG A 157 -15.13 23.14 -2.35
N VAL A 158 -15.46 22.10 -3.10
CA VAL A 158 -14.62 21.50 -4.15
C VAL A 158 -15.40 21.46 -5.46
N ALA A 159 -14.82 22.02 -6.51
CA ALA A 159 -15.32 21.87 -7.86
C ALA A 159 -14.57 20.75 -8.59
N VAL A 160 -15.27 19.99 -9.43
CA VAL A 160 -14.74 18.81 -10.11
C VAL A 160 -14.88 18.96 -11.62
N ARG A 161 -13.79 18.71 -12.34
CA ARG A 161 -13.79 18.50 -13.79
C ARG A 161 -13.70 17.01 -14.07
N CYS A 162 -14.58 16.52 -14.93
CA CYS A 162 -14.64 15.12 -15.35
C CYS A 162 -14.25 15.02 -16.84
N VAL A 163 -13.12 14.38 -17.14
CA VAL A 163 -12.62 14.25 -18.52
C VAL A 163 -12.41 12.79 -18.88
N LEU A 164 -13.32 12.25 -19.69
CA LEU A 164 -13.14 10.94 -20.30
C LEU A 164 -12.18 11.08 -21.50
N GLN A 165 -10.99 10.47 -21.40
CA GLN A 165 -10.01 10.45 -22.49
C GLN A 165 -10.20 9.18 -23.34
N GLU A 166 -10.12 9.36 -24.65
CA GLU A 166 -10.11 8.25 -25.61
C GLU A 166 -8.68 7.74 -25.85
N GLY A 167 -8.46 6.45 -25.64
CA GLY A 167 -7.16 5.81 -25.87
C GLY A 167 -6.06 6.33 -24.95
N ASP A 168 -4.85 6.50 -25.49
CA ASP A 168 -3.67 6.96 -24.76
C ASP A 168 -3.45 8.49 -24.82
N LYS A 169 -4.51 9.25 -25.12
CA LYS A 169 -4.46 10.71 -25.08
C LYS A 169 -4.12 11.19 -23.66
N LYS A 170 -3.20 12.15 -23.58
CA LYS A 170 -2.77 12.77 -22.32
C LYS A 170 -3.47 14.09 -22.11
N VAL A 171 -3.75 14.41 -20.85
CA VAL A 171 -4.21 15.74 -20.44
C VAL A 171 -3.03 16.71 -20.54
N LEU A 172 -3.27 17.82 -21.26
CA LEU A 172 -2.28 18.84 -21.53
C LEU A 172 -2.24 19.89 -20.42
N PRO A 173 -1.14 20.66 -20.32
CA PRO A 173 -1.05 21.76 -19.35
C PRO A 173 -2.15 22.83 -19.54
N ASP A 174 -2.60 23.04 -20.77
CA ASP A 174 -3.64 24.03 -21.10
C ASP A 174 -5.01 23.65 -20.54
N ASP A 175 -5.38 22.36 -20.57
CA ASP A 175 -6.63 21.87 -19.95
C ASP A 175 -6.69 22.22 -18.45
N ILE A 176 -5.54 22.16 -17.77
CA ILE A 176 -5.43 22.47 -16.34
C ILE A 176 -5.46 23.99 -16.12
N ARG A 177 -4.90 24.79 -17.03
CA ARG A 177 -4.99 26.26 -16.97
C ARG A 177 -6.43 26.73 -17.16
N ASP A 178 -7.17 26.10 -18.05
CA ASP A 178 -8.57 26.40 -18.30
C ASP A 178 -9.41 26.06 -17.07
N PHE A 179 -9.16 24.89 -16.47
CA PHE A 179 -9.82 24.54 -15.21
C PHE A 179 -9.45 25.49 -14.07
N ALA A 180 -8.18 25.87 -13.93
CA ALA A 180 -7.75 26.84 -12.93
C ALA A 180 -8.46 28.20 -13.09
N ARG A 181 -8.62 28.67 -14.34
CA ARG A 181 -9.38 29.89 -14.65
C ARG A 181 -10.85 29.76 -14.26
N ALA A 182 -11.49 28.63 -14.59
CA ALA A 182 -12.89 28.37 -14.22
C ALA A 182 -13.09 28.36 -12.69
N LEU A 183 -12.14 27.78 -11.94
CA LEU A 183 -12.17 27.80 -10.48
C LEU A 183 -12.06 29.21 -9.90
N GLN A 184 -11.17 30.04 -10.46
CA GLN A 184 -11.02 31.45 -10.03
C GLN A 184 -12.27 32.26 -10.30
N GLN A 185 -12.88 32.10 -11.48
CA GLN A 185 -14.11 32.79 -11.87
C GLN A 185 -15.31 32.38 -11.02
N SER A 186 -15.33 31.13 -10.57
CA SER A 186 -16.40 30.57 -9.72
C SER A 186 -16.06 30.60 -8.22
N GLU A 187 -15.02 31.35 -7.82
CA GLU A 187 -14.56 31.52 -6.43
C GLU A 187 -14.23 30.22 -5.66
N TYR A 188 -13.92 29.13 -6.38
CA TYR A 188 -13.49 27.88 -5.77
C TYR A 188 -11.98 27.90 -5.48
N ARG A 189 -11.62 27.61 -4.21
CA ARG A 189 -10.22 27.46 -3.79
C ARG A 189 -9.68 26.04 -3.99
N HIS A 190 -10.55 25.05 -4.09
CA HIS A 190 -10.19 23.64 -4.22
C HIS A 190 -10.83 23.03 -5.46
N GLY A 191 -10.02 22.35 -6.27
CA GLY A 191 -10.43 21.69 -7.50
C GLY A 191 -9.99 20.24 -7.56
N LEU A 192 -10.81 19.39 -8.14
CA LEU A 192 -10.48 18.00 -8.44
C LEU A 192 -10.56 17.77 -9.95
N PHE A 193 -9.45 17.43 -10.58
CA PHE A 193 -9.42 17.15 -12.03
C PHE A 193 -9.35 15.64 -12.22
N ILE A 194 -10.46 15.02 -12.62
CA ILE A 194 -10.59 13.57 -12.79
C ILE A 194 -10.50 13.22 -14.26
N THR A 195 -9.60 12.30 -14.61
CA THR A 195 -9.47 11.78 -15.96
C THR A 195 -9.18 10.27 -16.00
N THR A 196 -9.63 9.61 -17.07
CA THR A 196 -9.20 8.25 -17.43
C THR A 196 -7.87 8.20 -18.17
N GLY A 197 -7.33 9.35 -18.57
CA GLY A 197 -6.02 9.43 -19.23
C GLY A 197 -4.85 9.54 -18.25
N GLU A 198 -3.67 9.81 -18.81
CA GLU A 198 -2.49 10.22 -18.05
C GLU A 198 -2.22 11.72 -18.20
N PHE A 199 -1.53 12.32 -17.24
CA PHE A 199 -1.15 13.74 -17.32
C PHE A 199 0.18 13.89 -18.04
N ASP A 200 0.31 14.91 -18.87
CA ASP A 200 1.59 15.27 -19.46
C ASP A 200 2.60 15.78 -18.41
N THR A 201 3.88 15.73 -18.74
CA THR A 201 4.99 16.21 -17.91
C THR A 201 4.84 17.68 -17.48
N GLY A 202 4.24 18.53 -18.32
CA GLY A 202 4.03 19.95 -18.03
C GLY A 202 2.89 20.27 -17.06
N VAL A 203 2.04 19.31 -16.70
CA VAL A 203 0.86 19.57 -15.84
C VAL A 203 1.28 19.97 -14.42
N PHE A 204 2.33 19.35 -13.87
CA PHE A 204 2.73 19.60 -12.48
C PHE A 204 3.31 20.99 -12.24
N SER A 205 3.88 21.65 -13.25
CA SER A 205 4.31 23.05 -13.13
C SER A 205 3.10 23.98 -13.05
N VAL A 206 2.08 23.76 -13.89
CA VAL A 206 0.82 24.53 -13.88
C VAL A 206 0.07 24.36 -12.55
N LEU A 207 0.04 23.15 -11.99
CA LEU A 207 -0.58 22.90 -10.69
C LEU A 207 0.12 23.69 -9.56
N LYS A 208 1.46 23.76 -9.59
CA LYS A 208 2.24 24.56 -8.62
C LYS A 208 2.00 26.06 -8.80
N GLU A 209 1.90 26.53 -10.03
CA GLU A 209 1.59 27.93 -10.32
C GLU A 209 0.19 28.31 -9.81
N SER A 210 -0.80 27.45 -10.06
CA SER A 210 -2.18 27.64 -9.59
C SER A 210 -2.26 27.67 -8.05
N ALA A 211 -1.51 26.80 -7.39
CA ALA A 211 -1.44 26.76 -5.92
C ALA A 211 -0.85 28.06 -5.34
N ARG A 212 0.13 28.68 -6.01
CA ARG A 212 0.69 29.99 -5.60
C ARG A 212 -0.34 31.12 -5.75
N LYS A 213 -1.28 30.99 -6.69
CA LYS A 213 -2.42 31.90 -6.88
C LYS A 213 -3.60 31.58 -5.96
N GLY A 214 -3.42 30.71 -4.96
CA GLY A 214 -4.44 30.37 -3.97
C GLY A 214 -5.44 29.29 -4.40
N VAL A 215 -5.25 28.65 -5.56
CA VAL A 215 -6.15 27.61 -6.08
C VAL A 215 -5.45 26.25 -6.04
N GLN A 216 -5.93 25.35 -5.20
CA GLN A 216 -5.39 24.00 -5.06
C GLN A 216 -6.14 23.01 -5.94
N ILE A 217 -5.49 22.55 -7.00
CA ILE A 217 -6.03 21.52 -7.89
C ILE A 217 -5.38 20.18 -7.60
N LYS A 218 -6.18 19.15 -7.36
CA LYS A 218 -5.71 17.77 -7.22
C LYS A 218 -5.96 16.98 -8.50
N PRO A 219 -4.90 16.50 -9.18
CA PRO A 219 -5.02 15.66 -10.37
C PRO A 219 -5.32 14.20 -9.99
N VAL A 220 -6.33 13.61 -10.62
CA VAL A 220 -6.74 12.21 -10.48
C VAL A 220 -6.72 11.56 -11.86
N ASN A 221 -5.75 10.68 -12.09
CA ASN A 221 -5.63 9.88 -13.31
C ASN A 221 -6.37 8.54 -13.18
N LYS A 222 -6.35 7.70 -14.22
CA LYS A 222 -6.96 6.36 -14.21
C LYS A 222 -6.66 5.54 -12.96
N TYR A 223 -5.40 5.46 -12.54
CA TYR A 223 -5.00 4.66 -11.38
C TYR A 223 -5.55 5.21 -10.06
N ARG A 224 -5.58 6.53 -9.90
CA ARG A 224 -6.18 7.17 -8.70
C ARG A 224 -7.69 7.04 -8.72
N LEU A 225 -8.32 7.16 -9.89
CA LEU A 225 -9.75 6.94 -10.04
C LEU A 225 -10.16 5.51 -9.63
N MET A 226 -9.37 4.51 -10.02
CA MET A 226 -9.57 3.12 -9.58
C MET A 226 -9.43 2.95 -8.06
N ASP A 227 -8.46 3.61 -7.43
CA ASP A 227 -8.34 3.59 -5.96
C ASP A 227 -9.52 4.28 -5.28
N LEU A 228 -10.06 5.36 -5.85
CA LEU A 228 -11.29 6.00 -5.36
C LEU A 228 -12.49 5.06 -5.51
N ALA A 229 -12.65 4.39 -6.65
CA ALA A 229 -13.71 3.40 -6.87
C ALA A 229 -13.63 2.22 -5.89
N ARG A 230 -12.41 1.75 -5.60
CA ARG A 230 -12.14 0.73 -4.59
C ARG A 230 -12.58 1.18 -3.19
N ARG A 231 -12.21 2.41 -2.80
CA ARG A 231 -12.55 2.98 -1.48
C ARG A 231 -14.04 3.25 -1.32
N ALA A 232 -14.70 3.72 -2.37
CA ALA A 232 -16.14 3.90 -2.43
C ALA A 232 -16.90 2.56 -2.44
N GLY A 233 -16.18 1.44 -2.62
CA GLY A 233 -16.75 0.12 -2.75
C GLY A 233 -17.79 0.09 -3.86
N THR A 234 -17.43 0.48 -5.08
CA THR A 234 -18.38 0.53 -6.21
C THR A 234 -18.17 -0.63 -7.20
N GLY A 235 -19.26 -1.23 -7.68
CA GLY A 235 -19.26 -2.19 -8.80
C GLY A 235 -18.36 -3.40 -8.58
N VAL A 236 -17.41 -3.61 -9.51
CA VAL A 236 -16.45 -4.73 -9.54
C VAL A 236 -15.61 -4.84 -8.24
N PHE A 237 -15.53 -3.79 -7.43
CA PHE A 237 -14.82 -3.81 -6.14
C PHE A 237 -15.69 -4.23 -4.94
N GLN A 238 -17.02 -4.36 -5.10
CA GLN A 238 -17.94 -4.87 -4.05
C GLN A 238 -17.94 -6.39 -3.94
N GLU A 239 -17.80 -7.10 -5.06
CA GLU A 239 -17.99 -8.56 -5.12
C GLU A 239 -16.95 -9.35 -4.29
N ASP A 240 -15.82 -8.74 -3.92
CA ASP A 240 -14.62 -9.49 -3.55
C ASP A 240 -13.97 -9.06 -2.23
N GLY A 241 -14.74 -8.92 -1.14
CA GLY A 241 -14.18 -8.89 0.22
C GLY A 241 -13.10 -7.82 0.49
N PHE A 242 -12.94 -6.82 -0.37
CA PHE A 242 -11.93 -5.77 -0.28
C PHE A 242 -12.21 -4.80 0.87
N ALA A 243 -13.46 -4.73 1.34
CA ALA A 243 -13.85 -4.06 2.58
C ALA A 243 -13.44 -4.84 3.86
N GLY A 244 -12.79 -6.00 3.70
CA GLY A 244 -12.69 -7.06 4.69
C GLY A 244 -11.44 -7.07 5.57
N GLY A 245 -10.77 -5.94 5.79
CA GLY A 245 -9.78 -5.86 6.88
C GLY A 245 -10.41 -6.15 8.25
N ALA A 246 -11.69 -5.83 8.43
CA ALA A 246 -12.42 -6.03 9.68
C ALA A 246 -13.33 -7.27 9.71
N LYS A 247 -13.78 -7.78 8.55
CA LYS A 247 -14.77 -8.88 8.49
C LYS A 247 -14.19 -10.28 8.30
N ALA A 248 -12.90 -10.43 8.00
CA ALA A 248 -12.26 -11.74 7.79
C ALA A 248 -11.90 -12.49 9.09
N LEU A 249 -12.13 -11.90 10.27
CA LEU A 249 -11.77 -12.49 11.56
C LEU A 249 -12.81 -13.45 12.15
N THR A 250 -14.00 -13.58 11.55
CA THR A 250 -15.12 -14.29 12.19
C THR A 250 -15.39 -15.70 11.67
N ALA A 251 -14.67 -16.21 10.66
CA ALA A 251 -15.06 -17.45 9.97
C ALA A 251 -14.08 -18.62 10.04
N THR A 252 -13.02 -18.58 10.87
CA THR A 252 -12.01 -19.66 10.87
C THR A 252 -11.71 -20.19 12.27
N GLY A 253 -12.42 -21.25 12.66
CA GLY A 253 -12.04 -22.27 13.66
C GLY A 253 -11.44 -21.76 14.99
N ARG A 254 -12.14 -22.00 16.10
CA ARG A 254 -11.72 -21.68 17.48
C ARG A 254 -10.26 -22.07 17.82
N ARG A 255 -9.70 -23.12 17.20
CA ARG A 255 -8.30 -23.56 17.42
C ARG A 255 -7.28 -22.73 16.63
N THR A 256 -7.57 -22.34 15.39
CA THR A 256 -6.71 -21.44 14.60
C THR A 256 -6.68 -20.03 15.18
N ALA A 257 -7.82 -19.56 15.69
CA ALA A 257 -7.95 -18.23 16.29
C ALA A 257 -7.06 -18.04 17.55
N VAL A 258 -6.97 -19.07 18.41
CA VAL A 258 -6.13 -19.02 19.63
C VAL A 258 -4.64 -19.05 19.29
N LEU A 259 -4.23 -19.87 18.32
CA LEU A 259 -2.84 -19.91 17.84
C LEU A 259 -2.43 -18.61 17.12
N THR A 260 -3.34 -17.99 16.36
CA THR A 260 -3.09 -16.68 15.76
C THR A 260 -3.07 -15.57 16.81
N ALA A 261 -3.93 -15.62 17.82
CA ALA A 261 -3.94 -14.66 18.91
C ALA A 261 -2.64 -14.74 19.73
N LEU A 262 -2.21 -15.92 20.17
CA LEU A 262 -0.93 -16.08 20.90
C LEU A 262 0.27 -15.64 20.05
N ARG A 263 0.26 -15.93 18.75
CA ARG A 263 1.29 -15.52 17.80
C ARG A 263 1.32 -14.00 17.57
N ASP A 264 0.17 -13.36 17.42
CA ASP A 264 0.06 -11.91 17.27
C ASP A 264 0.41 -11.20 18.59
N THR A 265 0.12 -11.84 19.73
CA THR A 265 0.53 -11.32 21.05
C THR A 265 2.04 -11.43 21.25
N ALA A 266 2.69 -12.54 20.86
CA ALA A 266 4.12 -12.74 21.06
C ALA A 266 5.02 -12.05 20.00
N PHE A 267 4.55 -11.92 18.75
CA PHE A 267 5.36 -11.47 17.61
C PHE A 267 4.73 -10.36 16.75
N GLY A 268 3.49 -9.91 17.05
CA GLY A 268 2.72 -9.04 16.15
C GLY A 268 3.20 -7.58 16.07
N SER A 269 3.99 -7.10 17.03
CA SER A 269 4.44 -5.70 17.05
C SER A 269 5.93 -5.56 16.76
N ARG A 270 6.26 -4.75 15.73
CA ARG A 270 7.63 -4.35 15.38
C ARG A 270 8.37 -3.67 16.55
N LYS A 271 7.64 -3.16 17.55
CA LYS A 271 8.18 -2.56 18.78
C LYS A 271 8.92 -3.60 19.65
N ARG A 272 8.50 -4.88 19.61
CA ARG A 272 9.13 -5.96 20.39
C ARG A 272 10.43 -6.49 19.81
N ALA A 273 10.70 -6.24 18.52
CA ALA A 273 11.97 -6.58 17.89
C ALA A 273 13.17 -5.96 18.62
N LYS A 274 13.03 -4.71 19.08
CA LYS A 274 14.08 -4.02 19.85
C LYS A 274 14.37 -4.75 21.17
N SER A 275 13.34 -5.20 21.87
CA SER A 275 13.48 -5.95 23.13
C SER A 275 14.17 -7.30 22.90
N TYR A 276 13.73 -8.08 21.92
CA TYR A 276 14.40 -9.35 21.59
C TYR A 276 15.86 -9.15 21.17
N PHE A 277 16.16 -8.10 20.39
CA PHE A 277 17.54 -7.78 20.03
C PHE A 277 18.39 -7.43 21.25
N LEU A 278 17.86 -6.61 22.17
CA LEU A 278 18.57 -6.18 23.37
C LEU A 278 18.83 -7.36 24.32
N TYR A 279 17.83 -8.22 24.54
CA TYR A 279 18.01 -9.45 25.32
C TYR A 279 19.01 -10.41 24.67
N GLY A 280 18.98 -10.54 23.34
CA GLY A 280 19.98 -11.32 22.60
C GLY A 280 21.40 -10.80 22.82
N LEU A 281 21.59 -9.48 22.81
CA LEU A 281 22.89 -8.86 23.05
C LEU A 281 23.38 -9.06 24.50
N LEU A 282 22.49 -8.95 25.48
CA LEU A 282 22.80 -9.20 26.89
C LEU A 282 23.19 -10.66 27.14
N LEU A 283 22.46 -11.60 26.54
CA LEU A 283 22.77 -13.03 26.62
C LEU A 283 24.09 -13.37 25.91
N PHE A 284 24.37 -12.73 24.78
CA PHE A 284 25.64 -12.87 24.08
C PHE A 284 26.82 -12.34 24.91
N ALA A 285 26.64 -11.21 25.61
CA ALA A 285 27.64 -10.73 26.56
C ALA A 285 27.85 -11.73 27.71
N GLY A 286 26.78 -12.33 28.23
CA GLY A 286 26.85 -13.41 29.21
C GLY A 286 27.64 -14.62 28.71
N TYR A 287 27.49 -15.02 27.44
CA TYR A 287 28.31 -16.06 26.81
C TYR A 287 29.81 -15.72 26.84
N LEU A 288 30.18 -14.48 26.53
CA LEU A 288 31.58 -14.05 26.53
C LEU A 288 32.19 -14.05 27.94
N VAL A 289 31.43 -13.59 28.94
CA VAL A 289 31.88 -13.54 30.35
C VAL A 289 32.01 -14.94 30.93
N LEU A 290 31.08 -15.85 30.62
CA LEU A 290 31.04 -17.22 31.16
C LEU A 290 31.82 -18.23 30.31
N LYS A 291 32.65 -17.78 29.36
CA LYS A 291 33.39 -18.65 28.42
C LYS A 291 34.24 -19.73 29.11
N SER A 292 34.66 -19.49 30.35
CA SER A 292 35.37 -20.47 31.20
C SER A 292 34.49 -21.63 31.68
N SER A 293 33.18 -21.41 31.85
CA SER A 293 32.19 -22.44 32.19
C SER A 293 31.53 -22.97 30.92
N THR A 294 31.97 -24.14 30.46
CA THR A 294 31.61 -24.67 29.13
C THR A 294 30.14 -25.04 28.97
N ALA A 295 29.43 -25.41 30.05
CA ALA A 295 27.99 -25.70 29.96
C ALA A 295 27.13 -24.42 30.01
N LEU A 296 27.42 -23.51 30.95
CA LEU A 296 26.64 -22.28 31.12
C LEU A 296 26.81 -21.31 29.95
N SER A 297 28.03 -21.17 29.41
CA SER A 297 28.27 -20.35 28.22
C SER A 297 27.44 -20.82 27.03
N LEU A 298 27.35 -22.13 26.78
CA LEU A 298 26.55 -22.67 25.68
C LEU A 298 25.04 -22.43 25.85
N ILE A 299 24.52 -22.48 27.08
CA ILE A 299 23.11 -22.14 27.36
C ILE A 299 22.83 -20.66 27.05
N TYR A 300 23.72 -19.76 27.47
CA TYR A 300 23.59 -18.33 27.16
C TYR A 300 23.65 -18.07 25.66
N LEU A 301 24.56 -18.75 24.94
CA LEU A 301 24.67 -18.63 23.50
C LEU A 301 23.41 -19.14 22.78
N PHE A 302 22.83 -20.25 23.22
CA PHE A 302 21.56 -20.77 22.69
C PHE A 302 20.43 -19.74 22.77
N PHE A 303 20.22 -19.16 23.96
CA PHE A 303 19.17 -18.17 24.14
C PHE A 303 19.48 -16.86 23.40
N ALA A 304 20.75 -16.46 23.28
CA ALA A 304 21.13 -15.29 22.48
C ALA A 304 20.74 -15.46 21.01
N VAL A 305 21.07 -16.62 20.44
CA VAL A 305 20.74 -16.99 19.05
C VAL A 305 19.23 -17.01 18.81
N LEU A 306 18.46 -17.61 19.71
CA LEU A 306 16.99 -17.61 19.62
C LEU A 306 16.41 -16.19 19.63
N ASN A 307 16.92 -15.33 20.52
CA ASN A 307 16.46 -13.94 20.64
C ASN A 307 16.77 -13.12 19.37
N PHE A 308 17.93 -13.33 18.74
CA PHE A 308 18.22 -12.70 17.45
C PHE A 308 17.29 -13.18 16.34
N GLY A 309 16.99 -14.49 16.30
CA GLY A 309 16.01 -15.06 15.36
C GLY A 309 14.61 -14.44 15.53
N PHE A 310 14.15 -14.28 16.77
CA PHE A 310 12.86 -13.65 17.07
C PHE A 310 12.82 -12.14 16.76
N SER A 311 13.93 -11.43 16.97
CA SER A 311 14.07 -10.04 16.57
C SER A 311 13.90 -9.87 15.05
N ALA A 312 14.63 -10.67 14.26
CA ALA A 312 14.55 -10.66 12.80
C ALA A 312 13.12 -10.98 12.33
N TYR A 313 12.48 -11.98 12.93
CA TYR A 313 11.09 -12.32 12.65
C TYR A 313 10.13 -11.14 12.89
N SER A 314 10.23 -10.49 14.04
CA SER A 314 9.36 -9.37 14.41
C SER A 314 9.56 -8.13 13.53
N LEU A 315 10.79 -7.88 13.06
CA LEU A 315 11.08 -6.78 12.12
C LEU A 315 10.46 -7.01 10.74
N LEU A 316 10.51 -8.24 10.24
CA LEU A 316 10.06 -8.60 8.90
C LEU A 316 8.54 -8.73 8.80
N PHE A 317 7.88 -9.14 9.89
CA PHE A 317 6.45 -9.48 9.88
C PHE A 317 5.57 -8.65 10.80
N GLY A 318 6.12 -7.69 11.55
CA GLY A 318 5.32 -6.75 12.33
C GLY A 318 4.40 -5.91 11.44
N SER A 319 3.11 -5.86 11.76
CA SER A 319 2.10 -5.17 10.95
C SER A 319 2.35 -3.67 10.87
N GLN A 320 2.49 -3.13 9.65
CA GLN A 320 2.33 -1.70 9.37
C GLN A 320 0.86 -1.44 9.02
N LEU A 321 0.07 -1.06 10.02
CA LEU A 321 -1.27 -0.53 9.82
C LEU A 321 -1.16 0.99 9.71
N GLU A 322 -0.94 1.50 8.50
CA GLU A 322 -1.18 2.91 8.15
C GLU A 322 -1.30 2.99 6.63
N GLU A 323 -2.54 2.84 6.15
CA GLU A 323 -2.90 3.00 4.73
C GLU A 323 -3.11 4.51 4.49
N ILE A 324 -2.22 5.13 3.70
CA ILE A 324 -2.22 6.57 3.42
C ILE A 324 -3.45 6.94 2.56
N ASP A 325 -4.16 8.01 2.90
CA ASP A 325 -5.30 8.55 2.16
C ASP A 325 -4.86 9.37 0.91
N PRO A 326 -5.31 9.05 -0.31
CA PRO A 326 -4.98 9.79 -1.52
C PRO A 326 -5.61 11.19 -1.58
N LEU A 327 -6.61 11.48 -0.74
CA LEU A 327 -7.27 12.79 -0.65
C LEU A 327 -6.70 13.66 0.49
N GLU A 328 -5.69 13.18 1.21
CA GLU A 328 -5.03 13.91 2.30
C GLU A 328 -4.61 15.32 1.86
N GLY A 329 -5.05 16.35 2.62
CA GLY A 329 -4.78 17.76 2.34
C GLY A 329 -5.78 18.49 1.44
N LEU A 330 -6.97 17.92 1.16
CA LEU A 330 -8.09 18.65 0.53
C LEU A 330 -8.98 19.40 1.54
N GLY A 331 -9.00 18.96 2.80
CA GLY A 331 -9.75 19.60 3.89
C GLY A 331 -8.87 20.43 4.82
N GLN A 332 -9.50 21.24 5.67
CA GLN A 332 -8.81 21.86 6.80
C GLN A 332 -8.40 20.76 7.80
N LYS A 333 -7.11 20.72 8.17
CA LYS A 333 -6.68 19.91 9.31
C LYS A 333 -7.41 20.44 10.54
N LYS A 334 -8.20 19.58 11.20
CA LYS A 334 -8.44 19.74 12.63
C LYS A 334 -7.29 19.15 13.40
#